data_AF-A0A7V3WLK2-F1
#
_entry.id   AF-A0A7V3WLK2-F1
#
_cell.length_a   1.000
_cell.length_b   1.000
_cell.length_c   1.000
_cell.angle_alpha   90.00
_cell.angle_beta   90.00
_cell.angle_gamma   90.00
#
_symmetry.space_group_name_H-M   'P 1'
#
loop_
_entity.id
_entity.type
_entity.pdbx_description
1 polymer ?
#
loop_
_entity_poly.entity_id
_entity_poly.type
_entity_poly.pdbx_seq_one_letter_code
_entity_poly.pdbx_strand_id
1 'polypeptide(L)'
;MRVFEDGYGQVAPRWEKLDLFGLRNEIISAQCVLEAHRDLANVTVAVSPLKQTNGPGLIPEAAVQWNFVGSIFIEKNSPNQRPDRWTRPAPAWFPDYLSEERQCSVAQGRRKAVYLTITIAPDTPPGDYVGTVVVTADSHQAALPIWLRVYPLTMPEERHLYVTEWFSTGQFRKHHKLDPPNKEGLLRLLKLYAQNMAAHRQNVFRLGLELIGCTRSAD
;
A
#
# COMPACT_ATOMS: atom_id res chain seq x y z
N MET A 1 -1.93 8.96 7.87
CA MET A 1 -2.71 10.21 7.68
C MET A 1 -3.53 10.09 6.40
N ARG A 2 -4.81 10.47 6.40
CA ARG A 2 -5.62 10.47 5.16
C ARG A 2 -5.40 11.77 4.40
N VAL A 3 -5.15 11.66 3.11
CA VAL A 3 -4.85 12.81 2.25
C VAL A 3 -5.90 12.85 1.15
N PHE A 4 -6.81 13.80 1.28
CA PHE A 4 -7.84 14.04 0.28
C PHE A 4 -7.27 14.89 -0.85
N GLU A 5 -7.49 14.46 -2.09
CA GLU A 5 -6.91 15.12 -3.27
C GLU A 5 -7.39 16.57 -3.45
N ASP A 6 -8.58 16.91 -2.94
CA ASP A 6 -9.17 18.25 -2.96
C ASP A 6 -8.77 19.12 -1.76
N GLY A 7 -7.88 18.60 -0.93
CA GLY A 7 -7.34 19.32 0.21
C GLY A 7 -8.22 19.31 1.46
N TYR A 8 -9.32 18.54 1.49
CA TYR A 8 -10.16 18.41 2.69
C TYR A 8 -9.35 17.89 3.90
N GLY A 9 -9.53 18.56 5.05
CA GLY A 9 -8.76 18.29 6.25
C GLY A 9 -7.38 18.95 6.25
N GLN A 10 -6.86 19.23 7.45
CA GLN A 10 -5.60 19.92 7.60
C GLN A 10 -4.42 18.95 7.45
N VAL A 11 -3.45 19.29 6.58
CA VAL A 11 -2.14 18.63 6.54
C VAL A 11 -1.11 19.56 7.18
N ALA A 12 -1.23 19.74 8.48
CA ALA A 12 -0.24 20.43 9.30
C ALA A 12 0.34 19.45 10.32
N PRO A 13 1.67 19.46 10.55
CA PRO A 13 2.67 20.33 9.94
C PRO A 13 3.24 19.78 8.61
N ARG A 14 3.89 20.66 7.84
CA ARG A 14 4.74 20.27 6.69
C ARG A 14 6.06 19.74 7.24
N TRP A 15 6.32 18.46 7.00
CA TRP A 15 7.54 17.81 7.45
C TRP A 15 8.65 17.98 6.42
N GLU A 16 9.88 18.19 6.89
CA GLU A 16 11.07 18.33 6.04
C GLU A 16 11.68 16.97 5.66
N LYS A 17 11.23 15.88 6.30
CA LYS A 17 11.69 14.51 6.06
C LYS A 17 10.62 13.49 6.43
N LEU A 18 10.72 12.30 5.86
CA LEU A 18 10.09 11.09 6.40
C LEU A 18 10.99 10.53 7.49
N ASP A 19 10.53 10.56 8.75
CA ASP A 19 11.27 10.03 9.91
C ASP A 19 10.62 8.73 10.37
N LEU A 20 11.33 7.62 10.15
CA LEU A 20 10.81 6.26 10.25
C LEU A 20 11.70 5.42 11.17
N PHE A 21 11.10 4.38 11.74
CA PHE A 21 11.84 3.30 12.36
C PHE A 21 11.24 1.94 11.97
N GLY A 22 12.05 0.90 12.05
CA GLY A 22 11.63 -0.46 11.82
C GLY A 22 12.61 -1.48 12.39
N LEU A 23 12.18 -2.73 12.37
CA LEU A 23 12.96 -3.89 12.79
C LEU A 23 13.48 -4.65 11.57
N ARG A 24 14.48 -5.51 11.76
CA ARG A 24 14.88 -6.43 10.70
C ARG A 24 13.75 -7.40 10.40
N ASN A 25 13.60 -7.81 9.14
CA ASN A 25 12.52 -8.67 8.66
C ASN A 25 11.11 -8.03 8.78
N GLU A 26 11.04 -6.72 8.93
CA GLU A 26 9.81 -5.95 8.93
C GLU A 26 9.54 -5.34 7.54
N ILE A 27 8.26 -5.18 7.22
CA ILE A 27 7.80 -4.33 6.12
C ILE A 27 7.14 -3.13 6.78
N ILE A 28 7.72 -1.96 6.59
CA ILE A 28 7.17 -0.71 7.11
C ILE A 28 6.54 0.09 5.97
N SER A 29 5.69 1.04 6.34
CA SER A 29 5.06 1.93 5.36
C SER A 29 5.14 3.38 5.78
N ALA A 30 5.15 4.25 4.78
CA ALA A 30 5.16 5.70 4.95
C ALA A 30 4.33 6.35 3.84
N GLN A 31 3.98 7.62 4.03
CA GLN A 31 3.29 8.38 3.00
C GLN A 31 3.82 9.80 2.96
N CYS A 32 4.07 10.31 1.76
CA CYS A 32 4.32 11.72 1.51
C CYS A 32 3.27 12.29 0.55
N VAL A 33 3.24 13.62 0.44
CA VAL A 33 2.21 14.33 -0.32
C VAL A 33 2.86 15.35 -1.23
N LEU A 34 2.51 15.29 -2.50
CA LEU A 34 2.71 16.35 -3.46
C LEU A 34 1.52 17.32 -3.37
N GLU A 35 1.79 18.60 -3.16
CA GLU A 35 0.81 19.67 -3.34
C GLU A 35 1.16 20.45 -4.61
N ALA A 36 0.23 20.50 -5.56
CA ALA A 36 0.47 21.11 -6.87
C ALA A 36 0.12 22.61 -6.82
N HIS A 37 1.13 23.47 -6.92
CA HIS A 37 0.93 24.93 -6.97
C HIS A 37 0.63 25.45 -8.40
N ARG A 38 0.60 24.54 -9.38
CA ARG A 38 0.24 24.73 -10.79
C ARG A 38 -0.23 23.39 -11.34
N ASP A 39 -0.76 23.36 -12.55
CA ASP A 39 -1.01 22.09 -13.23
C ASP A 39 0.30 21.37 -13.51
N LEU A 40 0.36 20.10 -13.10
CA LEU A 40 1.52 19.23 -13.28
C LEU A 40 1.11 18.06 -14.17
N ALA A 41 1.80 17.89 -15.29
CA ALA A 41 1.70 16.72 -16.13
C ALA A 41 2.88 15.77 -15.85
N ASN A 42 2.74 14.53 -16.31
CA ASN A 42 3.81 13.53 -16.31
C ASN A 42 4.48 13.32 -14.93
N VAL A 43 3.71 13.42 -13.85
CA VAL A 43 4.21 13.27 -12.48
C VAL A 43 4.66 11.83 -12.26
N THR A 44 5.93 11.63 -11.92
CA THR A 44 6.52 10.33 -11.57
C THR A 44 7.28 10.42 -10.26
N VAL A 45 7.60 9.25 -9.68
CA VAL A 45 8.32 9.14 -8.41
C VAL A 45 9.51 8.19 -8.59
N ALA A 46 10.64 8.55 -7.99
CA ALA A 46 11.78 7.67 -7.80
C ALA A 46 12.20 7.69 -6.32
N VAL A 47 12.76 6.59 -5.83
CA VAL A 47 13.29 6.52 -4.46
C VAL A 47 14.71 6.02 -4.52
N SER A 48 15.65 6.75 -3.94
CA SER A 48 17.04 6.32 -3.89
C SER A 48 17.18 5.05 -3.03
N PRO A 49 18.26 4.26 -3.20
CA PRO A 49 18.65 3.32 -2.16
C PRO A 49 18.87 4.07 -0.83
N LEU A 50 18.60 3.37 0.27
CA LEU A 50 18.81 3.88 1.62
C LEU A 50 20.18 3.43 2.09
N LYS A 51 21.09 4.38 2.32
CA LYS A 51 22.48 4.12 2.71
C LYS A 51 22.66 4.33 4.20
N GLN A 52 23.36 3.42 4.87
CA GLN A 52 23.68 3.58 6.27
C GLN A 52 24.61 4.80 6.46
N THR A 53 24.36 5.61 7.48
CA THR A 53 25.12 6.86 7.70
C THR A 53 26.55 6.62 8.18
N ASN A 54 26.76 5.58 9.00
CA ASN A 54 28.04 5.28 9.66
C ASN A 54 28.51 3.84 9.40
N GLY A 55 28.21 3.26 8.24
CA GLY A 55 28.61 1.90 7.91
C GLY A 55 28.33 1.49 6.47
N PRO A 56 28.66 0.25 6.08
CA PRO A 56 28.47 -0.22 4.70
C PRO A 56 27.06 -0.71 4.40
N GLY A 57 26.13 -0.65 5.37
CA GLY A 57 24.75 -1.12 5.21
C GLY A 57 24.04 -0.43 4.05
N LEU A 58 23.27 -1.20 3.30
CA LEU A 58 22.50 -0.73 2.16
C LEU A 58 21.14 -1.42 2.14
N ILE A 59 20.07 -0.63 2.10
CA ILE A 59 18.75 -1.10 1.70
C ILE A 59 18.59 -0.69 0.23
N PRO A 60 18.56 -1.66 -0.71
CA PRO A 60 18.55 -1.35 -2.13
C PRO A 60 17.24 -0.67 -2.55
N GLU A 61 17.26 0.09 -3.65
CA GLU A 61 16.06 0.72 -4.22
C GLU A 61 14.93 -0.29 -4.45
N ALA A 62 15.25 -1.50 -4.91
CA ALA A 62 14.27 -2.57 -5.13
C ALA A 62 13.53 -3.01 -3.85
N ALA A 63 14.05 -2.71 -2.66
CA ALA A 63 13.38 -2.96 -1.39
C ALA A 63 12.37 -1.86 -1.01
N VAL A 64 12.31 -0.77 -1.78
CA VAL A 64 11.34 0.31 -1.60
C VAL A 64 10.40 0.35 -2.79
N GLN A 65 9.16 -0.04 -2.53
CA GLN A 65 8.07 0.14 -3.48
C GLN A 65 7.36 1.45 -3.19
N TRP A 66 6.83 2.08 -4.23
CA TRP A 66 5.96 3.24 -4.09
C TRP A 66 4.68 3.04 -4.90
N ASN A 67 3.60 3.71 -4.53
CA ASN A 67 2.35 3.75 -5.30
C ASN A 67 1.71 5.13 -5.14
N PHE A 68 1.06 5.64 -6.19
CA PHE A 68 0.12 6.73 -5.98
C PHE A 68 -1.09 6.22 -5.20
N VAL A 69 -1.55 6.99 -4.21
CA VAL A 69 -2.82 6.70 -3.55
C VAL A 69 -3.94 7.19 -4.46
N GLY A 70 -4.82 6.28 -4.85
CA GLY A 70 -6.01 6.55 -5.62
C GLY A 70 -7.23 6.76 -4.72
N SER A 71 -8.26 7.40 -5.27
CA SER A 71 -9.48 7.70 -4.54
C SER A 71 -10.70 7.00 -5.13
N ILE A 72 -11.59 6.54 -4.26
CA ILE A 72 -12.91 6.02 -4.63
C ILE A 72 -13.99 7.07 -4.34
N PHE A 73 -14.99 7.18 -5.21
CA PHE A 73 -16.12 8.06 -4.97
C PHE A 73 -17.15 7.37 -4.08
N ILE A 74 -17.46 7.97 -2.94
CA ILE A 74 -18.53 7.53 -2.05
C ILE A 74 -19.67 8.52 -2.19
N GLU A 75 -20.81 8.04 -2.70
CA GLU A 75 -21.99 8.88 -2.97
C GLU A 75 -22.77 9.22 -1.68
N LYS A 76 -22.89 8.25 -0.76
CA LYS A 76 -23.74 8.37 0.44
C LYS A 76 -23.04 7.80 1.66
N ASN A 77 -23.27 8.43 2.82
CA ASN A 77 -22.76 7.93 4.09
C ASN A 77 -23.51 6.66 4.50
N SER A 78 -22.83 5.79 5.26
CA SER A 78 -23.49 4.65 5.89
C SER A 78 -24.62 5.13 6.80
N PRO A 79 -25.82 4.52 6.71
CA PRO A 79 -26.95 4.91 7.55
C PRO A 79 -26.65 4.62 9.03
N ASN A 80 -27.39 5.30 9.91
CA ASN A 80 -27.31 5.12 11.38
C ASN A 80 -25.91 5.38 11.99
N GLN A 81 -25.06 6.13 11.31
CA GLN A 81 -23.78 6.61 11.85
C GLN A 81 -23.92 8.04 12.35
N ARG A 82 -23.27 8.33 13.48
CA ARG A 82 -23.23 9.71 14.02
C ARG A 82 -22.23 10.56 13.23
N PRO A 83 -22.56 11.82 12.85
CA PRO A 83 -21.69 12.66 12.03
C PRO A 83 -20.29 12.93 12.60
N ASP A 84 -20.15 12.98 13.92
CA ASP A 84 -18.88 13.17 14.63
C ASP A 84 -17.89 12.01 14.41
N ARG A 85 -18.39 10.84 13.97
CA ARG A 85 -17.55 9.69 13.62
C ARG A 85 -17.11 9.68 12.17
N TRP A 86 -17.69 10.55 11.34
CA TRP A 86 -17.32 10.60 9.94
C TRP A 86 -15.96 11.24 9.79
N THR A 87 -15.12 10.60 9.00
CA THR A 87 -13.85 11.19 8.58
C THR A 87 -14.09 12.43 7.71
N ARG A 88 -15.12 12.33 6.87
CA ARG A 88 -15.61 13.34 5.96
C ARG A 88 -17.04 12.96 5.55
N PRO A 89 -17.98 13.90 5.40
CA PRO A 89 -19.28 13.59 4.84
C PRO A 89 -19.19 13.26 3.34
N ALA A 90 -19.89 12.21 2.90
CA ALA A 90 -20.22 11.99 1.49
C ALA A 90 -21.33 12.97 1.02
N PRO A 91 -21.42 13.31 -0.29
CA PRO A 91 -20.65 12.76 -1.40
C PRO A 91 -19.21 13.30 -1.46
N ALA A 92 -18.24 12.40 -1.59
CA ALA A 92 -16.82 12.77 -1.66
C ALA A 92 -15.93 11.66 -2.23
N TRP A 93 -14.74 12.05 -2.69
CA TRP A 93 -13.66 11.13 -3.02
C TRP A 93 -12.85 10.79 -1.77
N PHE A 94 -12.63 9.52 -1.51
CA PHE A 94 -11.86 9.01 -0.36
C PHE A 94 -10.59 8.31 -0.83
N PRO A 95 -9.41 8.63 -0.28
CA PRO A 95 -8.17 7.92 -0.60
C PRO A 95 -8.23 6.51 -0.03
N ASP A 96 -8.08 5.49 -0.88
CA ASP A 96 -8.35 4.10 -0.48
C ASP A 96 -7.37 3.09 -1.08
N TYR A 97 -7.17 3.11 -2.40
CA TYR A 97 -6.37 2.08 -3.07
C TYR A 97 -4.96 2.56 -3.42
N LEU A 98 -4.04 1.61 -3.54
CA LEU A 98 -2.70 1.83 -4.08
C LEU A 98 -2.75 1.58 -5.59
N SER A 99 -2.54 2.62 -6.38
CA SER A 99 -2.58 2.55 -7.84
C SER A 99 -1.30 1.89 -8.40
N GLU A 100 -1.45 1.07 -9.43
CA GLU A 100 -0.33 0.52 -10.20
C GLU A 100 0.26 1.53 -11.20
N GLU A 101 -0.45 2.64 -11.44
CA GLU A 101 0.00 3.70 -12.35
C GLU A 101 1.32 4.30 -11.87
N ARG A 102 2.28 4.40 -12.78
CA ARG A 102 3.61 4.96 -12.53
C ARG A 102 3.75 6.43 -12.93
N GLN A 103 2.68 6.98 -13.46
CA GLN A 103 2.61 8.36 -13.93
C GLN A 103 1.20 8.90 -13.72
N CYS A 104 1.07 10.18 -13.37
CA CYS A 104 -0.24 10.83 -13.34
C CYS A 104 -0.14 12.33 -13.66
N SER A 105 -1.29 12.99 -13.77
CA SER A 105 -1.38 14.45 -13.78
C SER A 105 -2.04 14.93 -12.49
N VAL A 106 -1.63 16.11 -12.00
CA VAL A 106 -2.15 16.71 -10.78
C VAL A 106 -2.48 18.16 -11.07
N ALA A 107 -3.76 18.52 -10.98
CA ALA A 107 -4.22 19.88 -11.24
C ALA A 107 -3.78 20.85 -10.13
N GLN A 108 -3.68 22.14 -10.47
CA GLN A 108 -3.38 23.20 -9.52
C GLN A 108 -4.34 23.16 -8.32
N GLY A 109 -3.78 23.32 -7.11
CA GLY A 109 -4.51 23.29 -5.84
C GLY A 109 -4.89 21.88 -5.38
N ARG A 110 -4.57 20.84 -6.15
CA ARG A 110 -4.81 19.45 -5.77
C ARG A 110 -3.59 18.83 -5.09
N ARG A 111 -3.86 17.77 -4.34
CA ARG A 111 -2.86 16.95 -3.68
C ARG A 111 -2.80 15.57 -4.31
N LYS A 112 -1.62 14.98 -4.32
CA LYS A 112 -1.41 13.58 -4.65
C LYS A 112 -0.55 12.92 -3.58
N ALA A 113 -1.08 11.89 -2.94
CA ALA A 113 -0.32 11.11 -1.97
C ALA A 113 0.48 10.01 -2.68
N VAL A 114 1.69 9.78 -2.18
CA VAL A 114 2.57 8.70 -2.58
C VAL A 114 2.78 7.84 -1.34
N TYR A 115 2.36 6.59 -1.45
CA TYR A 115 2.57 5.57 -0.42
C TYR A 115 3.89 4.85 -0.69
N LEU A 116 4.66 4.60 0.36
CA LEU A 116 5.91 3.84 0.31
C LEU A 116 5.75 2.56 1.13
N THR A 117 6.26 1.45 0.59
CA THR A 117 6.38 0.17 1.27
C THR A 117 7.86 -0.20 1.26
N ILE A 118 8.47 -0.27 2.45
CA ILE A 118 9.91 -0.50 2.62
C ILE A 118 10.10 -1.84 3.31
N THR A 119 10.78 -2.76 2.63
CA THR A 119 11.14 -4.08 3.17
C THR A 119 12.53 -4.02 3.79
N ILE A 120 12.63 -4.33 5.09
CA ILE A 120 13.90 -4.41 5.80
C ILE A 120 14.32 -5.89 5.86
N ALA A 121 15.42 -6.24 5.19
CA ALA A 121 15.91 -7.62 5.18
C ALA A 121 16.31 -8.11 6.60
N PRO A 122 16.19 -9.41 6.91
CA PRO A 122 16.50 -9.97 8.24
C PRO A 122 17.95 -9.75 8.70
N ASP A 123 18.87 -9.59 7.76
CA ASP A 123 20.31 -9.38 7.95
C ASP A 123 20.75 -7.90 7.83
N THR A 124 19.80 -6.98 7.61
CA THR A 124 20.08 -5.54 7.51
C THR A 124 20.83 -5.07 8.77
N PRO A 125 22.06 -4.52 8.66
CA PRO A 125 22.80 -3.99 9.81
C PRO A 125 21.97 -2.95 10.56
N PRO A 126 21.99 -2.94 11.91
CA PRO A 126 21.23 -1.95 12.66
C PRO A 126 21.89 -0.56 12.50
N GLY A 127 21.10 0.50 12.59
CA GLY A 127 21.60 1.87 12.49
C GLY A 127 20.68 2.80 11.73
N ASP A 128 21.17 4.00 11.45
CA ASP A 128 20.48 5.01 10.66
C ASP A 128 20.78 4.83 9.17
N TYR A 129 19.72 4.87 8.38
CA TYR A 129 19.76 4.84 6.93
C TYR A 129 19.12 6.10 6.36
N VAL A 130 19.75 6.65 5.33
CA VAL A 130 19.27 7.85 4.64
C VAL A 130 19.04 7.58 3.17
N GLY A 131 17.91 8.07 2.66
CA GLY A 131 17.53 8.01 1.25
C GLY A 131 16.74 9.25 0.87
N THR A 132 16.16 9.26 -0.32
CA THR A 132 15.40 10.41 -0.81
C THR A 132 14.27 9.93 -1.72
N VAL A 133 13.07 10.45 -1.49
CA VAL A 133 11.97 10.41 -2.47
C VAL A 133 12.14 11.60 -3.41
N VAL A 134 12.12 11.34 -4.70
CA VAL A 134 12.16 12.36 -5.74
C VAL A 134 10.86 12.31 -6.52
N VAL A 135 10.21 13.46 -6.65
CA VAL A 135 9.04 13.64 -7.52
C VAL A 135 9.46 14.49 -8.70
N THR A 136 9.16 14.03 -9.91
CA THR A 136 9.44 14.75 -11.16
C THR A 136 8.12 15.04 -11.87
N ALA A 137 7.97 16.23 -12.42
CA ALA A 137 6.83 16.66 -13.23
C ALA A 137 7.35 17.54 -14.38
N ASP A 138 7.43 16.99 -15.58
CA ASP A 138 8.10 17.62 -16.73
C ASP A 138 9.51 18.14 -16.38
N SER A 139 9.73 19.46 -16.44
CA SER A 139 11.01 20.12 -16.09
C SER A 139 11.14 20.47 -14.60
N HIS A 140 10.18 20.09 -13.77
CA HIS A 140 10.17 20.38 -12.34
C HIS A 140 10.53 19.14 -11.53
N GLN A 141 11.24 19.36 -10.42
CA GLN A 141 11.65 18.30 -9.52
C GLN A 141 11.55 18.78 -8.08
N ALA A 142 11.12 17.89 -7.19
CA ALA A 142 11.13 18.09 -5.75
C ALA A 142 11.68 16.84 -5.07
N ALA A 143 12.31 17.02 -3.91
CA ALA A 143 12.92 15.94 -3.15
C ALA A 143 12.51 16.01 -1.67
N LEU A 144 12.32 14.84 -1.06
CA LEU A 144 12.02 14.68 0.37
C LEU A 144 12.96 13.62 0.96
N PRO A 145 13.82 13.97 1.92
CA PRO A 145 14.67 13.01 2.62
C PRO A 145 13.88 11.90 3.33
N ILE A 146 14.40 10.68 3.30
CA ILE A 146 13.96 9.55 4.12
C ILE A 146 15.03 9.28 5.15
N TRP A 147 14.63 9.20 6.42
CA TRP A 147 15.46 8.79 7.54
C TRP A 147 14.81 7.54 8.14
N LEU A 148 15.56 6.45 8.19
CA LEU A 148 15.10 5.16 8.70
C LEU A 148 16.06 4.64 9.76
N ARG A 149 15.58 4.52 11.00
CA ARG A 149 16.27 3.79 12.07
C ARG A 149 15.93 2.30 11.99
N VAL A 150 16.93 1.45 11.75
CA VAL A 150 16.80 -0.01 11.89
C VAL A 150 17.30 -0.42 13.28
N TYR A 151 16.39 -0.94 14.12
CA TYR A 151 16.73 -1.41 15.45
C TYR A 151 17.38 -2.81 15.41
N PRO A 152 18.21 -3.18 16.42
CA PRO A 152 18.90 -4.47 16.48
C PRO A 152 17.98 -5.61 16.97
N LEU A 153 16.73 -5.64 16.50
CA LEU A 153 15.75 -6.69 16.76
C LEU A 153 15.28 -7.24 15.41
N THR A 154 15.03 -8.55 15.36
CA THR A 154 14.55 -9.22 14.16
C THR A 154 13.14 -9.75 14.40
N MET A 155 12.20 -9.34 13.56
CA MET A 155 10.87 -9.94 13.53
C MET A 155 11.01 -11.41 13.12
N PRO A 156 10.37 -12.36 13.82
CA PRO A 156 10.44 -13.78 13.47
C PRO A 156 9.92 -13.97 12.05
N GLU A 157 10.43 -14.95 11.31
CA GLU A 157 9.88 -15.30 10.00
C GLU A 157 8.52 -15.97 10.16
N GLU A 158 8.45 -16.94 11.08
CA GLU A 158 7.23 -17.64 11.45
C GLU A 158 6.21 -16.70 12.12
N ARG A 159 4.94 -16.88 11.78
CA ARG A 159 3.82 -16.10 12.30
C ARG A 159 2.92 -16.99 13.12
N HIS A 160 2.77 -16.66 14.39
CA HIS A 160 1.88 -17.39 15.31
C HIS A 160 0.50 -16.75 15.45
N LEU A 161 0.31 -15.50 14.98
CA LEU A 161 -1.01 -14.87 14.94
C LEU A 161 -1.77 -15.38 13.72
N TYR A 162 -2.93 -15.98 13.96
CA TYR A 162 -3.85 -16.36 12.91
C TYR A 162 -4.64 -15.15 12.42
N VAL A 163 -4.48 -14.81 11.13
CA VAL A 163 -5.14 -13.67 10.48
C VAL A 163 -5.94 -14.19 9.29
N THR A 164 -7.23 -13.84 9.28
CA THR A 164 -8.14 -14.16 8.18
C THR A 164 -8.85 -12.89 7.71
N GLU A 165 -8.83 -12.65 6.40
CA GLU A 165 -9.76 -11.72 5.76
C GLU A 165 -10.82 -12.56 5.04
N TRP A 166 -12.08 -12.36 5.41
CA TRP A 166 -13.16 -13.13 4.81
C TRP A 166 -13.44 -12.60 3.41
N PHE A 167 -13.10 -13.41 2.40
CA PHE A 167 -13.44 -13.13 1.01
C PHE A 167 -14.42 -14.17 0.46
N SER A 168 -15.11 -13.81 -0.61
CA SER A 168 -15.99 -14.73 -1.35
C SER A 168 -15.68 -14.66 -2.84
N THR A 169 -15.74 -15.81 -3.50
CA THR A 169 -15.48 -15.93 -4.95
C THR A 169 -16.76 -15.83 -5.78
N GLY A 170 -17.93 -15.72 -5.15
CA GLY A 170 -19.23 -15.76 -5.82
C GLY A 170 -19.42 -14.69 -6.91
N GLN A 171 -18.77 -13.54 -6.77
CA GLN A 171 -18.82 -12.46 -7.75
C GLN A 171 -17.63 -12.45 -8.74
N PHE A 172 -16.67 -13.36 -8.62
CA PHE A 172 -15.44 -13.32 -9.44
C PHE A 172 -15.75 -13.42 -10.92
N ARG A 173 -16.69 -14.27 -11.33
CA ARG A 173 -17.04 -14.43 -12.75
C ARG A 173 -17.56 -13.13 -13.35
N LYS A 174 -18.47 -12.46 -12.63
CA LYS A 174 -19.05 -11.18 -13.07
C LYS A 174 -18.01 -10.06 -13.08
N HIS A 175 -17.22 -9.97 -12.02
CA HIS A 175 -16.25 -8.89 -11.84
C HIS A 175 -15.06 -9.01 -12.81
N HIS A 176 -14.51 -10.21 -12.96
CA HIS A 176 -13.35 -10.50 -13.81
C HIS A 176 -13.73 -10.93 -15.23
N LYS A 177 -15.02 -10.85 -15.59
CA LYS A 177 -15.55 -11.22 -16.91
C LYS A 177 -15.05 -12.60 -17.39
N LEU A 178 -15.15 -13.60 -16.51
CA LEU A 178 -14.72 -14.97 -16.84
C LEU A 178 -15.83 -15.70 -17.61
N ASP A 179 -15.53 -16.09 -18.84
CA ASP A 179 -16.43 -16.89 -19.68
C ASP A 179 -16.55 -18.34 -19.15
N PRO A 180 -17.76 -18.93 -19.10
CA PRO A 180 -17.92 -20.35 -18.81
C PRO A 180 -17.49 -21.23 -20.01
N PRO A 181 -16.82 -22.39 -19.79
CA PRO A 181 -16.17 -22.86 -18.57
C PRO A 181 -14.64 -22.62 -18.57
N ASN A 182 -14.17 -21.42 -18.23
CA ASN A 182 -12.74 -21.11 -18.10
C ASN A 182 -12.19 -21.48 -16.71
N LYS A 183 -11.98 -22.78 -16.46
CA LYS A 183 -11.43 -23.30 -15.20
C LYS A 183 -10.00 -22.80 -14.93
N GLU A 184 -9.15 -22.78 -15.94
CA GLU A 184 -7.77 -22.33 -15.78
C GLU A 184 -7.68 -20.85 -15.41
N GLY A 185 -8.51 -20.00 -16.05
CA GLY A 185 -8.59 -18.58 -15.73
C GLY A 185 -9.00 -18.34 -14.27
N LEU A 186 -9.96 -19.13 -13.77
CA LEU A 186 -10.35 -19.08 -12.36
C LEU A 186 -9.19 -19.48 -11.43
N LEU A 187 -8.48 -20.56 -11.73
CA LEU A 187 -7.33 -21.01 -10.93
C LEU A 187 -6.20 -19.98 -10.94
N ARG A 188 -5.92 -19.34 -12.09
CA ARG A 188 -4.96 -18.25 -12.20
C ARG A 188 -5.34 -17.06 -11.29
N LEU A 189 -6.61 -16.66 -11.29
CA LEU A 189 -7.09 -15.60 -10.40
C LEU A 189 -6.97 -16.00 -8.92
N LEU A 190 -7.42 -17.20 -8.54
CA LEU A 190 -7.28 -17.67 -7.15
C LEU A 190 -5.82 -17.67 -6.69
N LYS A 191 -4.88 -18.05 -7.57
CA LYS A 191 -3.44 -17.98 -7.28
C LYS A 191 -2.99 -16.54 -7.01
N LEU A 192 -3.42 -15.56 -7.81
CA LEU A 192 -3.08 -14.15 -7.61
C LEU A 192 -3.60 -13.62 -6.26
N TYR A 193 -4.86 -13.91 -5.91
CA TYR A 193 -5.42 -13.53 -4.60
C TYR A 193 -4.68 -14.21 -3.46
N ALA A 194 -4.36 -15.50 -3.57
CA ALA A 194 -3.59 -16.23 -2.56
C ALA A 194 -2.18 -15.69 -2.37
N GLN A 195 -1.49 -15.32 -3.46
CA GLN A 195 -0.19 -14.66 -3.41
C GLN A 195 -0.27 -13.30 -2.71
N ASN A 196 -1.31 -12.51 -2.99
CA ASN A 196 -1.53 -11.24 -2.30
C ASN A 196 -1.80 -11.44 -0.81
N MET A 197 -2.71 -12.35 -0.44
CA MET A 197 -3.00 -12.70 0.96
C MET A 197 -1.72 -13.13 1.71
N ALA A 198 -0.91 -14.00 1.11
CA ALA A 198 0.37 -14.43 1.68
C ALA A 198 1.36 -13.27 1.83
N ALA A 199 1.49 -12.40 0.82
CA ALA A 199 2.34 -11.20 0.88
C ALA A 199 1.92 -10.24 2.01
N HIS A 200 0.62 -10.19 2.33
CA HIS A 200 0.05 -9.42 3.43
C HIS A 200 -0.12 -10.22 4.73
N ARG A 201 0.57 -11.35 4.86
CA ARG A 201 0.66 -12.17 6.09
C ARG A 201 -0.68 -12.75 6.57
N GLN A 202 -1.65 -12.92 5.69
CA GLN A 202 -2.83 -13.73 5.98
C GLN A 202 -2.44 -15.21 5.90
N ASN A 203 -2.77 -15.98 6.94
CA ASN A 203 -2.37 -17.38 7.08
C ASN A 203 -3.55 -18.31 7.38
N VAL A 204 -4.78 -17.79 7.31
CA VAL A 204 -6.01 -18.57 7.44
C VAL A 204 -6.91 -18.27 6.24
N PHE A 205 -7.28 -19.32 5.51
CA PHE A 205 -8.21 -19.24 4.40
C PHE A 205 -9.56 -19.87 4.78
N ARG A 206 -10.65 -19.23 4.37
CA ARG A 206 -12.00 -19.73 4.56
C ARG A 206 -12.45 -20.49 3.32
N LEU A 207 -12.93 -21.72 3.50
CA LEU A 207 -13.66 -22.45 2.48
C LEU A 207 -15.14 -22.54 2.85
N GLY A 208 -16.00 -22.47 1.85
CA GLY A 208 -17.38 -22.90 2.00
C GLY A 208 -17.46 -24.43 2.01
N LEU A 209 -18.42 -24.97 2.77
CA LEU A 209 -18.60 -26.42 2.92
C LEU A 209 -18.97 -27.11 1.60
N GLU A 210 -19.54 -26.38 0.65
CA GLU A 210 -19.88 -26.86 -0.69
C GLU A 210 -18.66 -27.32 -1.51
N LEU A 211 -17.44 -26.92 -1.11
CA LEU A 211 -16.19 -27.34 -1.74
C LEU A 211 -15.61 -28.63 -1.14
N ILE A 212 -16.22 -29.16 -0.08
CA ILE A 212 -15.76 -30.37 0.62
C ILE A 212 -16.62 -31.56 0.16
N GLY A 213 -15.98 -32.54 -0.49
CA GLY A 213 -16.60 -33.81 -0.80
C GLY A 213 -16.40 -34.82 0.33
N CYS A 214 -17.46 -35.54 0.71
CA CYS A 214 -17.38 -36.65 1.65
C CYS A 214 -17.56 -37.96 0.88
N THR A 215 -16.62 -38.89 1.02
CA THR A 215 -16.75 -40.27 0.52
C THR A 215 -16.63 -41.23 1.69
N ARG A 216 -17.52 -42.22 1.77
CA ARG A 216 -17.41 -43.33 2.72
C ARG A 216 -16.53 -44.41 2.09
N SER A 217 -15.43 -44.78 2.73
CA SER A 217 -14.65 -45.96 2.34
C SER A 217 -15.50 -47.21 2.56
N ALA A 218 -15.46 -48.16 1.62
CA ALA A 218 -16.05 -49.47 1.84
C ALA A 218 -15.25 -50.17 2.95
N ASP A 219 -15.96 -50.64 3.98
CA ASP A 219 -15.41 -51.47 5.06
C ASP A 219 -14.95 -52.84 4.53
#